data_AF-A0A1D7YSL5-F1
#
_entry.id   AF-A0A1D7YSL5-F1
#
_cell.length_a   1.000
_cell.length_b   1.000
_cell.length_c   1.000
_cell.angle_alpha   90.00
_cell.angle_beta   90.00
_cell.angle_gamma   90.00
#
_symmetry.space_group_name_H-M   'P 1'
#
loop_
_entity.id
_entity.type
_entity.pdbx_description
1 polymer ?
#
loop_
_entity_poly.entity_id
_entity_poly.type
_entity_poly.pdbx_seq_one_letter_code
_entity_poly.pdbx_strand_id
1 'polypeptide(L)'
;MSKIAEYILKEWEKWKHLEDITIAWTLELINRKTNKEISDIINLSKAEIKAMVDNFDIQENETLVYEIQNGTKLTEREEEFFTLIKQGKNISEISKTLMVSRARVKTVVKIILAKILIGLYDYYNAEYSHVSELAHPFLEGMRYYGFIYGKASGKIDGYWYEFDEKGKVHLKIKCDNFERVDKNCIIISIDKKYGLIDNCGNYLISPKYEELKKTFGENHSFFTAKLNEKYGVIDEQGKTIIDFKYDNMKFFGDKEHICAKNQGKWGLINVNENIIVPFIYDESFNIYALPFRKNEGFIVEKEGKEGVINLESKVIIPFEYDCLCSNFFDTTKSLTVAQKNGKCGVINSKNETLIPFEYEHIEIFSDETMFVHNFSKGYIIDFLNKKVCDEDFQFINSEGNGEYFCAMKNDKSGLIGKFGNIKIDFKYDDLFFINKNLLVANKNSKEGIIDVNENIIVPFKYWFKREKCLDKDNTLPARRRIKGKLKWGLINLQDEVLIDFKFDILMPFNDRKYTLAIVNNKWMYINKKGEILKIDIDNYVTK
;
A
#
# COMPACT_ATOMS: atom_id res chain seq x y z
N MET A 1 13.82 -12.40 36.12
CA MET A 1 15.06 -11.63 35.92
C MET A 1 16.32 -12.44 36.26
N SER A 2 16.62 -12.78 37.51
CA SER A 2 17.87 -13.51 37.87
C SER A 2 18.03 -14.90 37.22
N LYS A 3 16.97 -15.72 37.18
CA LYS A 3 16.98 -17.04 36.50
C LYS A 3 17.10 -16.96 34.97
N ILE A 4 16.73 -15.82 34.39
CA ILE A 4 16.88 -15.55 32.94
C ILE A 4 18.34 -15.22 32.66
N ALA A 5 18.98 -14.42 33.52
CA ALA A 5 20.39 -14.08 33.41
C ALA A 5 21.31 -15.30 33.53
N GLU A 6 21.05 -16.23 34.47
CA GLU A 6 21.83 -17.48 34.61
C GLU A 6 21.72 -18.40 33.38
N TYR A 7 20.54 -18.48 32.76
CA TYR A 7 20.32 -19.28 31.55
C TYR A 7 20.98 -18.65 30.31
N ILE A 8 20.89 -17.32 30.18
CA ILE A 8 21.55 -16.53 29.12
C ILE A 8 23.08 -16.70 29.19
N LEU A 9 23.66 -16.67 30.39
CA LEU A 9 25.10 -16.82 30.60
C LEU A 9 25.60 -18.23 30.24
N LYS A 10 24.79 -19.27 30.49
CA LYS A 10 25.15 -20.67 30.19
C LYS A 10 25.17 -20.98 28.68
N GLU A 11 24.30 -20.33 27.91
CA GLU A 11 24.26 -20.53 26.45
C GLU A 11 25.25 -19.64 25.71
N TRP A 12 25.63 -18.47 26.28
CA TRP A 12 26.57 -17.50 25.70
C TRP A 12 27.93 -18.07 25.29
N GLU A 13 28.53 -18.98 26.08
CA GLU A 13 29.86 -19.55 25.76
C GLU A 13 29.91 -20.30 24.42
N LYS A 14 28.75 -20.76 23.91
CA LYS A 14 28.68 -21.54 22.67
C LYS A 14 28.72 -20.68 21.40
N TRP A 15 28.52 -19.35 21.49
CA TRP A 15 28.17 -18.52 20.32
C TRP A 15 29.03 -17.27 20.14
N LYS A 16 30.23 -17.21 20.75
CA LYS A 16 31.13 -16.05 20.73
C LYS A 16 31.70 -15.62 19.35
N HIS A 17 31.18 -16.15 18.24
CA HIS A 17 31.76 -16.04 16.90
C HIS A 17 30.82 -15.47 15.81
N LEU A 18 29.66 -14.91 16.15
CA LEU A 18 28.70 -14.37 15.17
C LEU A 18 28.48 -12.87 15.40
N GLU A 19 28.86 -12.04 14.42
CA GLU A 19 28.97 -10.57 14.53
C GLU A 19 27.67 -9.77 14.32
N ASP A 20 26.55 -10.39 13.95
CA ASP A 20 25.30 -9.66 13.63
C ASP A 20 24.16 -9.96 14.62
N ILE A 21 24.12 -9.19 15.70
CA ILE A 21 23.40 -9.55 16.95
C ILE A 21 21.93 -9.08 17.01
N THR A 22 21.44 -8.18 16.16
CA THR A 22 20.13 -7.53 16.43
C THR A 22 18.92 -8.18 15.75
N ILE A 23 19.11 -8.76 14.56
CA ILE A 23 18.00 -9.31 13.76
C ILE A 23 17.76 -10.79 14.07
N ALA A 24 18.83 -11.60 14.19
CA ALA A 24 18.72 -13.00 14.57
C ALA A 24 18.12 -13.20 15.98
N TRP A 25 18.39 -12.26 16.90
CA TRP A 25 17.85 -12.23 18.26
C TRP A 25 16.33 -12.12 18.30
N THR A 26 15.77 -11.22 17.49
CA THR A 26 14.33 -10.93 17.45
C THR A 26 13.59 -12.11 16.81
N LEU A 27 14.19 -12.74 15.81
CA LEU A 27 13.61 -13.85 15.04
C LEU A 27 13.45 -15.14 15.86
N GLU A 28 14.42 -15.52 16.69
CA GLU A 28 14.31 -16.76 17.49
C GLU A 28 13.38 -16.62 18.71
N LEU A 29 13.26 -15.41 19.26
CA LEU A 29 12.43 -15.13 20.45
C LEU A 29 10.93 -15.19 20.15
N ILE A 30 10.56 -14.84 18.92
CA ILE A 30 9.18 -14.85 18.40
C ILE A 30 8.77 -16.26 17.96
N ASN A 31 9.69 -17.06 17.41
CA ASN A 31 9.35 -18.31 16.74
C ASN A 31 8.94 -19.47 17.68
N ARG A 32 8.97 -19.28 19.02
CA ARG A 32 8.68 -20.38 19.97
C ARG A 32 7.67 -20.08 21.07
N LYS A 33 7.08 -18.88 21.21
CA LYS A 33 6.21 -18.56 22.37
C LYS A 33 4.97 -17.72 22.05
N THR A 34 3.91 -17.94 22.83
CA THR A 34 2.58 -17.32 22.71
C THR A 34 2.48 -16.00 23.50
N ASN A 35 1.54 -15.12 23.10
CA ASN A 35 1.27 -13.80 23.74
C ASN A 35 1.07 -13.85 25.28
N LYS A 36 0.65 -14.99 25.83
CA LYS A 36 0.48 -15.19 27.27
C LYS A 36 1.83 -15.26 27.99
N GLU A 37 2.83 -15.88 27.38
CA GLU A 37 4.17 -16.05 27.96
C GLU A 37 4.95 -14.73 27.95
N ILE A 38 4.71 -13.86 26.96
CA ILE A 38 5.30 -12.52 26.90
C ILE A 38 4.72 -11.63 28.01
N SER A 39 3.41 -11.70 28.27
CA SER A 39 2.72 -11.00 29.36
C SER A 39 3.23 -11.41 30.75
N ASP A 40 3.46 -12.71 30.96
CA ASP A 40 4.04 -13.24 32.21
C ASP A 40 5.52 -12.83 32.41
N ILE A 41 6.25 -12.55 31.32
CA ILE A 41 7.66 -12.08 31.35
C ILE A 41 7.77 -10.60 31.72
N ILE A 42 6.84 -9.76 31.26
CA ILE A 42 6.88 -8.29 31.46
C ILE A 42 5.94 -7.78 32.55
N ASN A 43 5.15 -8.67 33.18
CA ASN A 43 4.24 -8.37 34.29
C ASN A 43 3.25 -7.23 33.97
N LEU A 44 2.87 -7.11 32.69
CA LEU A 44 1.81 -6.23 32.20
C LEU A 44 0.61 -7.10 31.85
N SER A 45 -0.57 -6.64 32.25
CA SER A 45 -1.82 -7.27 31.83
C SER A 45 -1.98 -7.18 30.32
N LYS A 46 -2.71 -8.15 29.75
CA LYS A 46 -3.05 -8.16 28.32
C LYS A 46 -3.76 -6.87 27.86
N ALA A 47 -4.46 -6.20 28.77
CA ALA A 47 -5.12 -4.93 28.53
C ALA A 47 -4.14 -3.75 28.46
N GLU A 48 -3.08 -3.73 29.28
CA GLU A 48 -2.05 -2.69 29.25
C GLU A 48 -1.18 -2.79 28.00
N ILE A 49 -0.82 -4.01 27.60
CA ILE A 49 -0.08 -4.25 26.34
C ILE A 49 -0.93 -3.78 25.15
N LYS A 50 -2.23 -4.13 25.14
CA LYS A 50 -3.16 -3.71 24.10
C LYS A 50 -3.36 -2.19 24.08
N ALA A 51 -3.53 -1.55 25.23
CA ALA A 51 -3.66 -0.10 25.33
C ALA A 51 -2.39 0.65 24.90
N MET A 52 -1.20 0.08 25.10
CA MET A 52 0.05 0.68 24.61
C MET A 52 0.18 0.59 23.08
N VAL A 53 -0.31 -0.49 22.47
CA VAL A 53 -0.35 -0.64 21.01
C VAL A 53 -1.42 0.27 20.40
N ASP A 54 -2.62 0.28 20.98
CA ASP A 54 -3.77 1.04 20.48
C ASP A 54 -3.57 2.57 20.64
N ASN A 55 -2.78 3.02 21.62
CA ASN A 55 -2.43 4.44 21.82
C ASN A 55 -1.06 4.83 21.24
N PHE A 56 -0.40 3.95 20.49
CA PHE A 56 0.87 4.29 19.84
C PHE A 56 0.59 5.14 18.60
N ASP A 57 0.42 6.45 18.80
CA ASP A 57 0.21 7.39 17.70
C ASP A 57 1.53 7.64 16.96
N ILE A 58 1.58 7.17 15.72
CA ILE A 58 2.71 7.29 14.80
C ILE A 58 2.91 8.76 14.36
N GLN A 59 1.85 9.57 14.35
CA GLN A 59 1.90 10.97 13.90
C GLN A 59 2.37 11.95 14.98
N GLU A 60 2.03 11.74 16.25
CA GLU A 60 2.48 12.64 17.34
C GLU A 60 3.99 12.53 17.66
N ASN A 61 4.69 11.55 17.08
CA ASN A 61 6.10 11.29 17.32
C ASN A 61 6.95 11.39 16.05
N GLU A 62 6.59 12.26 15.09
CA GLU A 62 7.34 12.47 13.84
C GLU A 62 8.84 12.75 14.07
N THR A 63 9.19 13.53 15.10
CA THR A 63 10.60 13.79 15.45
C THR A 63 11.33 12.53 15.90
N LEU A 64 10.64 11.66 16.65
CA LEU A 64 11.16 10.39 17.14
C LEU A 64 11.32 9.39 15.99
N VAL A 65 10.32 9.32 15.10
CA VAL A 65 10.31 8.48 13.90
C VAL A 65 11.39 8.93 12.93
N TYR A 66 11.61 10.24 12.78
CA TYR A 66 12.68 10.84 11.96
C TYR A 66 14.08 10.53 12.49
N GLU A 67 14.30 10.59 13.81
CA GLU A 67 15.57 10.18 14.44
C GLU A 67 15.81 8.66 14.32
N ILE A 68 14.75 7.85 14.34
CA ILE A 68 14.83 6.39 14.24
C ILE A 68 15.06 5.90 12.80
N GLN A 69 14.43 6.52 11.80
CA GLN A 69 14.55 6.15 10.39
C GLN A 69 15.88 6.57 9.75
N ASN A 70 16.52 7.62 10.26
CA ASN A 70 17.80 8.11 9.76
C ASN A 70 19.04 7.41 10.36
N GLY A 71 18.87 6.28 11.04
CA GLY A 71 19.99 5.41 11.40
C GLY A 71 21.06 6.10 12.24
N THR A 72 20.68 6.95 13.20
CA THR A 72 21.62 7.31 14.26
C THR A 72 21.99 6.01 14.99
N LYS A 73 23.25 5.59 14.83
CA LYS A 73 23.91 4.71 15.79
C LYS A 73 23.49 5.17 17.18
N LEU A 74 23.05 4.23 18.01
CA LEU A 74 22.81 4.52 19.42
C LEU A 74 24.01 5.31 19.93
N THR A 75 23.77 6.50 20.45
CA THR A 75 24.84 7.28 21.08
C THR A 75 25.42 6.43 22.21
N GLU A 76 26.70 6.60 22.55
CA GLU A 76 27.37 5.88 23.65
C GLU A 76 26.53 5.84 24.94
N ARG A 77 25.80 6.93 25.21
CA ARG A 77 24.85 7.02 26.33
C ARG A 77 23.65 6.09 26.21
N GLU A 78 23.08 5.90 25.03
CA GLU A 78 21.94 5.00 24.81
C GLU A 78 22.33 3.52 24.91
N GLU A 79 23.57 3.17 24.55
CA GLU A 79 24.13 1.84 24.81
C GLU A 79 24.30 1.55 26.31
N GLU A 80 24.68 2.55 27.11
CA GLU A 80 24.71 2.45 28.57
C GLU A 80 23.30 2.22 29.16
N PHE A 81 22.29 2.95 28.67
CA PHE A 81 20.89 2.71 29.03
C PHE A 81 20.47 1.28 28.72
N PHE A 82 20.78 0.79 27.53
CA PHE A 82 20.47 -0.56 27.09
C PHE A 82 21.19 -1.63 27.94
N THR A 83 22.44 -1.37 28.31
CA THR A 83 23.26 -2.24 29.16
C THR A 83 22.70 -2.34 30.58
N LEU A 84 22.22 -1.25 31.16
CA LEU A 84 21.59 -1.27 32.50
C LEU A 84 20.22 -1.96 32.48
N ILE A 85 19.46 -1.84 31.38
CA ILE A 85 18.24 -2.63 31.15
C ILE A 85 18.59 -4.13 31.03
N LYS A 86 19.66 -4.50 30.31
CA LYS A 86 20.19 -5.89 30.22
C LYS A 86 20.60 -6.45 31.58
N GLN A 87 21.10 -5.61 32.49
CA GLN A 87 21.42 -5.97 33.88
C GLN A 87 20.18 -6.09 34.78
N GLY A 88 18.97 -5.84 34.24
CA GLY A 88 17.70 -5.97 34.94
C GLY A 88 17.39 -4.85 35.93
N LYS A 89 18.07 -3.70 35.80
CA LYS A 89 17.83 -2.55 36.66
C LYS A 89 16.49 -1.90 36.35
N ASN A 90 15.75 -1.51 37.39
CA ASN A 90 14.48 -0.82 37.23
C ASN A 90 14.67 0.68 36.89
N ILE A 91 13.59 1.37 36.50
CA ILE A 91 13.62 2.80 36.09
C ILE A 91 14.29 3.69 37.14
N SER A 92 14.08 3.40 38.44
CA SER A 92 14.68 4.19 39.51
C SER A 92 16.18 3.94 39.64
N GLU A 93 16.63 2.71 39.43
CA GLU A 93 18.05 2.33 39.47
C GLU A 93 18.80 2.84 38.26
N ILE A 94 18.20 2.80 37.07
CA ILE A 94 18.76 3.38 35.84
C ILE A 94 18.87 4.90 35.97
N SER A 95 17.80 5.56 36.46
CA SER A 95 17.78 6.99 36.72
C SER A 95 18.90 7.42 37.68
N LYS A 96 19.12 6.66 38.76
CA LYS A 96 20.22 6.91 39.71
C LYS A 96 21.60 6.62 39.11
N THR A 97 21.74 5.51 38.37
CA THR A 97 23.04 5.08 37.81
C THR A 97 23.53 6.04 36.74
N LEU A 98 22.63 6.55 35.90
CA LEU A 98 22.97 7.45 34.79
C LEU A 98 22.81 8.94 35.16
N MET A 99 22.43 9.25 36.40
CA MET A 99 22.14 10.62 36.87
C MET A 99 21.18 11.40 35.94
N VAL A 100 20.13 10.72 35.48
CA VAL A 100 19.12 11.26 34.56
C VAL A 100 17.74 11.13 35.16
N SER A 101 16.82 12.04 34.81
CA SER A 101 15.47 12.02 35.37
C SER A 101 14.72 10.73 34.99
N ARG A 102 13.87 10.23 35.89
CA ARG A 102 13.00 9.06 35.63
C ARG A 102 12.10 9.27 34.40
N ALA A 103 11.71 10.52 34.12
CA ALA A 103 10.96 10.87 32.91
C ALA A 103 11.78 10.58 31.65
N ARG A 104 13.06 10.95 31.64
CA ARG A 104 13.97 10.68 30.51
C ARG A 104 14.23 9.18 30.32
N VAL A 105 14.36 8.42 31.41
CA VAL A 105 14.45 6.93 31.35
C VAL A 105 13.21 6.34 30.69
N LYS A 106 12.00 6.80 31.07
CA LYS A 106 10.73 6.34 30.47
C LYS A 106 10.66 6.64 28.97
N THR A 107 11.10 7.82 28.54
CA THR A 107 11.12 8.19 27.11
C THR A 107 12.04 7.27 26.31
N VAL A 108 13.23 6.97 26.80
CA VAL A 108 14.18 6.06 26.12
C VAL A 108 13.63 4.63 26.03
N VAL A 109 12.98 4.13 27.08
CA VAL A 109 12.32 2.82 27.05
C VAL A 109 11.19 2.78 26.02
N LYS A 110 10.41 3.86 25.89
CA LYS A 110 9.38 3.98 24.84
C LYS A 110 9.98 3.97 23.43
N ILE A 111 11.11 4.65 23.22
CA ILE A 111 11.85 4.63 21.94
C ILE A 111 12.29 3.20 21.60
N ILE A 112 12.83 2.46 22.57
CA ILE A 112 13.27 1.07 22.38
C ILE A 112 12.09 0.16 22.04
N LEU A 113 10.97 0.29 22.76
CA LEU A 113 9.72 -0.45 22.47
C LEU A 113 9.18 -0.12 21.08
N ALA A 114 9.22 1.16 20.68
CA ALA A 114 8.83 1.60 19.35
C ALA A 114 9.70 0.97 18.26
N LYS A 115 11.03 0.93 18.45
CA LYS A 115 11.97 0.27 17.53
C LYS A 115 11.68 -1.23 17.39
N ILE A 116 11.33 -1.91 18.48
CA ILE A 116 10.94 -3.33 18.47
C ILE A 116 9.61 -3.53 17.74
N LEU A 117 8.62 -2.67 18.00
CA LEU A 117 7.29 -2.72 17.37
C LEU A 117 7.34 -2.40 15.86
N ILE A 118 8.18 -1.44 15.44
CA ILE A 118 8.41 -1.14 14.03
C ILE A 118 9.16 -2.29 13.35
N GLY A 119 10.17 -2.87 14.00
CA GLY A 119 10.83 -4.08 13.48
C GLY A 119 9.88 -5.28 13.35
N LEU A 120 8.92 -5.42 14.27
CA LEU A 120 7.84 -6.40 14.20
C LEU A 120 6.88 -6.11 13.05
N TYR A 121 6.53 -4.85 12.81
CA TYR A 121 5.67 -4.41 11.71
C TYR A 121 6.35 -4.61 10.35
N ASP A 122 7.63 -4.23 10.24
CA ASP A 122 8.44 -4.44 9.04
C ASP A 122 8.65 -5.94 8.79
N TYR A 123 8.84 -6.78 9.81
CA TYR A 123 8.89 -8.24 9.66
C TYR A 123 7.55 -8.83 9.20
N TYR A 124 6.43 -8.37 9.76
CA TYR A 124 5.08 -8.78 9.33
C TYR A 124 4.80 -8.39 7.88
N ASN A 125 5.36 -7.27 7.42
CA ASN A 125 5.23 -6.79 6.04
C ASN A 125 6.34 -7.31 5.10
N ALA A 126 7.45 -7.84 5.63
CA ALA A 126 8.59 -8.35 4.87
C ALA A 126 8.48 -9.83 4.48
N GLU A 127 7.35 -10.50 4.74
CA GLU A 127 7.03 -11.83 4.17
C GLU A 127 6.99 -11.86 2.62
N TYR A 128 7.30 -10.76 1.93
CA TYR A 128 7.25 -10.64 0.47
C TYR A 128 8.59 -10.51 -0.26
N SER A 129 9.77 -10.54 0.40
CA SER A 129 11.04 -10.24 -0.30
C SER A 129 12.15 -11.31 -0.27
N HIS A 130 12.26 -12.14 0.77
CA HIS A 130 13.48 -12.95 0.95
C HIS A 130 13.45 -14.39 0.43
N VAL A 131 12.27 -14.97 0.15
CA VAL A 131 12.15 -16.38 -0.28
C VAL A 131 12.30 -16.56 -1.80
N SER A 132 12.30 -15.47 -2.57
CA SER A 132 12.39 -15.51 -4.04
C SER A 132 13.73 -16.02 -4.59
N GLU A 133 14.79 -16.08 -3.79
CA GLU A 133 16.14 -16.44 -4.26
C GLU A 133 16.37 -17.97 -4.37
N LEU A 134 15.63 -18.80 -3.63
CA LEU A 134 15.88 -20.26 -3.56
C LEU A 134 14.89 -21.12 -4.37
N ALA A 135 13.64 -20.70 -4.53
CA ALA A 135 12.63 -21.45 -5.27
C ALA A 135 12.68 -21.24 -6.80
N HIS A 136 13.36 -20.19 -7.27
CA HIS A 136 13.33 -19.74 -8.67
C HIS A 136 13.89 -20.71 -9.72
N PRO A 137 14.94 -21.53 -9.44
CA PRO A 137 15.46 -22.51 -10.40
C PRO A 137 14.51 -23.68 -10.69
N PHE A 138 13.50 -23.92 -9.84
CA PHE A 138 12.56 -25.05 -9.96
C PHE A 138 11.28 -24.68 -10.73
N LEU A 139 11.09 -23.40 -11.06
CA LEU A 139 9.85 -22.82 -11.62
C LEU A 139 9.93 -22.55 -13.14
N GLU A 140 10.98 -23.05 -13.82
CA GLU A 140 11.17 -22.84 -15.26
C GLU A 140 10.10 -23.58 -16.09
N GLY A 141 9.39 -22.84 -16.96
CA GLY A 141 8.27 -23.33 -17.78
C GLY A 141 6.86 -23.02 -17.22
N MET A 142 6.77 -22.48 -16.00
CA MET A 142 5.49 -22.10 -15.39
C MET A 142 5.06 -20.67 -15.74
N ARG A 143 3.78 -20.50 -16.09
CA ARG A 143 3.14 -19.19 -15.87
C ARG A 143 3.09 -18.97 -14.36
N TYR A 144 3.91 -18.04 -13.87
CA TYR A 144 4.02 -17.69 -12.46
C TYR A 144 2.88 -16.73 -12.07
N TYR A 145 2.12 -17.07 -11.03
CA TYR A 145 0.95 -16.29 -10.61
C TYR A 145 1.13 -15.59 -9.24
N GLY A 146 2.30 -15.71 -8.62
CA GLY A 146 2.65 -14.97 -7.40
C GLY A 146 3.12 -15.86 -6.24
N PHE A 147 3.65 -15.20 -5.21
CA PHE A 147 3.92 -15.78 -3.89
C PHE A 147 2.85 -15.26 -2.93
N ILE A 148 1.99 -16.15 -2.40
CA ILE A 148 0.91 -15.79 -1.49
C ILE A 148 0.99 -16.74 -0.29
N TYR A 149 1.09 -16.19 0.93
CA TYR A 149 1.25 -16.95 2.18
C TYR A 149 2.46 -17.92 2.21
N GLY A 150 3.61 -17.48 1.68
CA GLY A 150 4.84 -18.27 1.67
C GLY A 150 4.86 -19.44 0.66
N LYS A 151 3.92 -19.47 -0.28
CA LYS A 151 3.79 -20.50 -1.32
C LYS A 151 3.91 -19.92 -2.72
N ALA A 152 4.66 -20.59 -3.60
CA ALA A 152 4.70 -20.28 -5.03
C ALA A 152 3.79 -21.22 -5.80
N SER A 153 3.09 -20.71 -6.81
CA SER A 153 2.23 -21.51 -7.68
C SER A 153 2.49 -21.26 -9.16
N GLY A 154 2.29 -22.29 -9.98
CA GLY A 154 2.45 -22.20 -11.43
C GLY A 154 1.81 -23.35 -12.19
N LYS A 155 1.63 -23.15 -13.51
CA LYS A 155 0.93 -24.11 -14.40
C LYS A 155 1.88 -24.69 -15.46
N ILE A 156 1.95 -26.02 -15.56
CA ILE A 156 2.68 -26.80 -16.60
C ILE A 156 1.78 -27.93 -17.11
N ASP A 157 1.69 -28.13 -18.43
CA ASP A 157 0.97 -29.25 -19.07
C ASP A 157 -0.48 -29.44 -18.60
N GLY A 158 -1.17 -28.33 -18.31
CA GLY A 158 -2.55 -28.36 -17.81
C GLY A 158 -2.68 -28.73 -16.33
N TYR A 159 -1.58 -28.90 -15.61
CA TYR A 159 -1.55 -29.08 -14.16
C TYR A 159 -1.06 -27.81 -13.47
N TRP A 160 -1.70 -27.49 -12.35
CA TRP A 160 -1.21 -26.51 -11.38
C TRP A 160 -0.34 -27.22 -10.34
N TYR A 161 0.72 -26.54 -9.95
CA TYR A 161 1.68 -26.98 -8.95
C TYR A 161 1.84 -25.91 -7.90
N GLU A 162 2.06 -26.34 -6.66
CA GLU A 162 2.43 -25.46 -5.57
C GLU A 162 3.69 -25.96 -4.86
N PHE A 163 4.55 -25.01 -4.52
CA PHE A 163 5.87 -25.23 -3.98
C PHE A 163 5.99 -24.61 -2.60
N ASP A 164 6.72 -25.29 -1.71
CA ASP A 164 7.12 -24.70 -0.44
C ASP A 164 8.27 -23.70 -0.63
N GLU A 165 8.65 -23.04 0.47
CA GLU A 165 9.76 -22.07 0.53
C GLU A 165 11.11 -22.66 0.08
N LYS A 166 11.25 -23.98 0.01
CA LYS A 166 12.46 -24.70 -0.40
C LYS A 166 12.38 -25.18 -1.87
N GLY A 167 11.32 -24.81 -2.59
CA GLY A 167 11.11 -25.21 -3.98
C GLY A 167 10.64 -26.65 -4.15
N LYS A 168 10.20 -27.33 -3.07
CA LYS A 168 9.65 -28.69 -3.17
C LYS A 168 8.17 -28.63 -3.52
N VAL A 169 7.76 -29.38 -4.55
CA VAL A 169 6.35 -29.57 -4.90
C VAL A 169 5.63 -30.23 -3.74
N HIS A 170 4.57 -29.59 -3.25
CA HIS A 170 3.70 -30.15 -2.22
C HIS A 170 2.25 -30.33 -2.68
N LEU A 171 1.84 -29.69 -3.78
CA LEU A 171 0.53 -29.89 -4.38
C LEU A 171 0.66 -29.96 -5.90
N LYS A 172 -0.06 -30.91 -6.51
CA LYS A 172 -0.22 -31.04 -7.96
C LYS A 172 -1.69 -31.33 -8.24
N ILE A 173 -2.35 -30.49 -9.02
CA ILE A 173 -3.77 -30.64 -9.33
C ILE A 173 -4.09 -30.27 -10.77
N LYS A 174 -5.03 -30.98 -11.39
CA LYS A 174 -5.54 -30.65 -12.72
C LYS A 174 -6.81 -29.83 -12.58
N CYS A 175 -6.75 -28.56 -12.95
CA CYS A 175 -7.88 -27.64 -12.91
C CYS A 175 -7.71 -26.50 -13.93
N ASP A 176 -8.81 -25.84 -14.25
CA ASP A 176 -8.84 -24.71 -15.16
C ASP A 176 -8.20 -23.49 -14.50
N ASN A 177 -8.70 -23.11 -13.32
CA ASN A 177 -8.21 -22.01 -12.48
C ASN A 177 -7.73 -22.49 -11.11
N PHE A 178 -6.80 -21.72 -10.52
CA PHE A 178 -6.20 -21.95 -9.21
C PHE A 178 -5.91 -20.61 -8.54
N GLU A 179 -6.48 -20.39 -7.35
CA GLU A 179 -6.33 -19.15 -6.60
C GLU A 179 -6.16 -19.46 -5.11
N ARG A 180 -4.98 -19.16 -4.56
CA ARG A 180 -4.76 -19.27 -3.12
C ARG A 180 -5.36 -18.05 -2.42
N VAL A 181 -6.34 -18.31 -1.55
CA VAL A 181 -7.11 -17.27 -0.86
C VAL A 181 -6.84 -17.21 0.65
N ASP A 182 -6.20 -18.23 1.21
CA ASP A 182 -5.68 -18.24 2.59
C ASP A 182 -4.50 -19.23 2.72
N LYS A 183 -3.84 -19.28 3.88
CA LYS A 183 -2.81 -20.25 4.26
C LYS A 183 -3.28 -21.71 4.18
N ASN A 184 -4.59 -21.96 4.27
CA ASN A 184 -5.17 -23.31 4.34
C ASN A 184 -6.07 -23.68 3.15
N CYS A 185 -6.51 -22.70 2.35
CA CYS A 185 -7.59 -22.91 1.39
C CYS A 185 -7.23 -22.34 0.01
N ILE A 186 -7.63 -23.09 -1.02
CA ILE A 186 -7.38 -22.75 -2.43
C ILE A 186 -8.69 -22.89 -3.19
N ILE A 187 -9.10 -21.84 -3.90
CA ILE A 187 -10.21 -21.89 -4.85
C ILE A 187 -9.70 -22.49 -6.14
N ILE A 188 -10.42 -23.46 -6.67
CA ILE A 188 -10.13 -24.07 -7.98
C ILE A 188 -11.38 -24.09 -8.84
N SER A 189 -11.19 -24.20 -10.15
CA SER A 189 -12.30 -24.50 -11.07
C SER A 189 -12.03 -25.69 -11.98
N ILE A 190 -13.07 -26.49 -12.21
CA ILE A 190 -13.07 -27.63 -13.14
C ILE A 190 -14.35 -27.54 -13.97
N ASP A 191 -14.22 -27.58 -15.29
CA ASP A 191 -15.33 -27.43 -16.23
C ASP A 191 -16.15 -26.16 -15.96
N LYS A 192 -15.45 -25.07 -15.65
CA LYS A 192 -16.01 -23.75 -15.27
C LYS A 192 -16.84 -23.73 -13.99
N LYS A 193 -16.83 -24.80 -13.19
CA LYS A 193 -17.44 -24.82 -11.85
C LYS A 193 -16.37 -24.67 -10.79
N TYR A 194 -16.64 -23.86 -9.77
CA TYR A 194 -15.72 -23.52 -8.69
C TYR A 194 -15.97 -24.36 -7.44
N GLY A 195 -14.88 -24.71 -6.77
CA GLY A 195 -14.84 -25.42 -5.49
C GLY A 195 -13.66 -24.95 -4.63
N LEU A 196 -13.51 -25.57 -3.46
CA LEU A 196 -12.48 -25.23 -2.48
C LEU A 196 -11.73 -26.51 -2.09
N ILE A 197 -10.41 -26.43 -2.05
CA ILE A 197 -9.55 -27.51 -1.59
C ILE A 197 -8.67 -27.05 -0.42
N ASP A 198 -8.23 -28.02 0.37
CA ASP A 198 -7.19 -27.83 1.38
C ASP A 198 -5.77 -27.87 0.76
N ASN A 199 -4.75 -27.68 1.60
CA ASN A 199 -3.34 -27.72 1.18
C ASN A 199 -2.86 -29.10 0.68
N CYS A 200 -3.62 -30.17 0.92
CA CYS A 200 -3.35 -31.52 0.46
C CYS A 200 -4.09 -31.85 -0.85
N GLY A 201 -4.92 -30.93 -1.35
CA GLY A 201 -5.74 -31.13 -2.54
C GLY A 201 -7.05 -31.88 -2.27
N ASN A 202 -7.42 -32.09 -1.01
CA ASN A 202 -8.73 -32.66 -0.68
C ASN A 202 -9.81 -31.60 -0.85
N TYR A 203 -10.94 -32.00 -1.43
CA TYR A 203 -12.09 -31.12 -1.55
C TYR A 203 -12.71 -30.82 -0.19
N LEU A 204 -12.66 -29.54 0.20
CA LEU A 204 -13.51 -28.98 1.25
C LEU A 204 -14.90 -28.71 0.68
N ILE A 205 -14.94 -28.20 -0.56
CA ILE A 205 -16.15 -27.94 -1.34
C ILE A 205 -15.93 -28.48 -2.75
N SER A 206 -16.73 -29.46 -3.16
CA SER A 206 -16.66 -29.99 -4.53
C SER A 206 -17.07 -28.92 -5.57
N PRO A 207 -16.45 -28.89 -6.76
CA PRO A 207 -16.76 -27.92 -7.80
C PRO A 207 -18.23 -27.99 -8.21
N LYS A 208 -19.00 -26.95 -7.90
CA LYS A 208 -20.43 -26.87 -8.21
C LYS A 208 -20.95 -25.45 -8.44
N TYR A 209 -20.21 -24.44 -7.98
CA TYR A 209 -20.60 -23.04 -8.07
C TYR A 209 -20.20 -22.43 -9.42
N GLU A 210 -20.98 -21.48 -9.92
CA GLU A 210 -20.65 -20.70 -11.13
C GLU A 210 -19.55 -19.68 -10.86
N GLU A 211 -19.51 -19.16 -9.64
CA GLU A 211 -18.46 -18.27 -9.12
C GLU A 211 -18.22 -18.58 -7.64
N LEU A 212 -16.99 -18.41 -7.18
CA LEU A 212 -16.62 -18.51 -5.77
C LEU A 212 -15.51 -17.49 -5.50
N LYS A 213 -15.69 -16.64 -4.48
CA LYS A 213 -14.70 -15.63 -4.08
C LYS A 213 -14.62 -15.58 -2.56
N LYS A 214 -13.42 -15.45 -2.00
CA LYS A 214 -13.25 -15.20 -0.57
C LYS A 214 -13.78 -13.80 -0.24
N THR A 215 -14.56 -13.71 0.84
CA THR A 215 -15.23 -12.46 1.25
C THR A 215 -14.55 -11.86 2.48
N PHE A 216 -14.46 -12.61 3.58
CA PHE A 216 -13.80 -12.15 4.81
C PHE A 216 -13.39 -13.32 5.73
N GLY A 217 -12.53 -13.02 6.70
CA GLY A 217 -12.10 -13.94 7.76
C GLY A 217 -10.63 -14.35 7.69
N GLU A 218 -9.93 -14.23 8.82
CA GLU A 218 -8.56 -14.74 9.03
C GLU A 218 -8.54 -16.14 9.67
N ASN A 219 -9.60 -16.47 10.45
CA ASN A 219 -9.72 -17.73 11.20
C ASN A 219 -10.88 -18.61 10.74
N HIS A 220 -11.95 -18.02 10.19
CA HIS A 220 -13.08 -18.72 9.56
C HIS A 220 -13.37 -18.00 8.25
N SER A 221 -13.04 -18.63 7.12
CA SER A 221 -13.20 -17.99 5.81
C SER A 221 -14.66 -18.10 5.35
N PHE A 222 -15.26 -16.96 5.03
CA PHE A 222 -16.55 -16.89 4.33
C PHE A 222 -16.33 -16.62 2.86
N PHE A 223 -17.18 -17.22 2.03
CA PHE A 223 -17.10 -17.14 0.58
C PHE A 223 -18.43 -16.72 -0.01
N THR A 224 -18.38 -15.73 -0.90
CA THR A 224 -19.51 -15.40 -1.76
C THR A 224 -19.50 -16.37 -2.93
N ALA A 225 -20.62 -17.06 -3.12
CA ALA A 225 -20.77 -18.09 -4.13
C ALA A 225 -21.96 -17.78 -5.03
N LYS A 226 -21.88 -18.17 -6.30
CA LYS A 226 -22.98 -18.10 -7.26
C LYS A 226 -23.49 -19.49 -7.62
N LEU A 227 -24.80 -19.70 -7.51
CA LEU A 227 -25.48 -20.95 -7.83
C LEU A 227 -26.84 -20.64 -8.47
N ASN A 228 -27.12 -21.22 -9.65
CA ASN A 228 -28.37 -21.01 -10.38
C ASN A 228 -28.65 -19.52 -10.63
N GLU A 229 -27.62 -18.78 -11.08
CA GLU A 229 -27.69 -17.34 -11.35
C GLU A 229 -27.94 -16.44 -10.13
N LYS A 230 -27.91 -17.00 -8.90
CA LYS A 230 -28.09 -16.25 -7.65
C LYS A 230 -26.87 -16.35 -6.75
N TYR A 231 -26.63 -15.30 -6.00
CA TYR A 231 -25.55 -15.19 -5.03
C TYR A 231 -26.04 -15.49 -3.61
N GLY A 232 -25.16 -16.13 -2.84
CA GLY A 232 -25.28 -16.39 -1.41
C GLY A 232 -23.91 -16.42 -0.76
N VAL A 233 -23.87 -16.67 0.55
CA VAL A 233 -22.62 -16.80 1.32
C VAL A 233 -22.54 -18.17 1.94
N ILE A 234 -21.37 -18.79 1.85
CA ILE A 234 -21.07 -20.10 2.44
C ILE A 234 -19.85 -20.01 3.35
N ASP A 235 -19.73 -20.92 4.29
CA ASP A 235 -18.48 -21.16 5.02
C ASP A 235 -17.51 -22.06 4.24
N GLU A 236 -16.33 -22.30 4.81
CA GLU A 236 -15.28 -23.12 4.23
C GLU A 236 -15.64 -24.62 4.11
N GLN A 237 -16.69 -25.09 4.80
CA GLN A 237 -17.27 -26.43 4.64
C GLN A 237 -18.41 -26.46 3.62
N GLY A 238 -18.74 -25.32 3.01
CA GLY A 238 -19.80 -25.18 2.02
C GLY A 238 -21.20 -25.15 2.62
N LYS A 239 -21.33 -24.92 3.93
CA LYS A 239 -22.62 -24.68 4.57
C LYS A 239 -23.11 -23.29 4.18
N THR A 240 -24.35 -23.21 3.72
CA THR A 240 -25.01 -21.93 3.43
C THR A 240 -25.19 -21.13 4.72
N ILE A 241 -24.67 -19.91 4.70
CA ILE A 241 -24.84 -18.88 5.75
C ILE A 241 -25.89 -17.87 5.30
N ILE A 242 -25.86 -17.47 4.02
CA ILE A 242 -26.87 -16.62 3.37
C ILE A 242 -27.38 -17.32 2.14
N ASP A 243 -28.71 -17.41 2.02
CA ASP A 243 -29.37 -18.12 0.93
C ASP A 243 -29.04 -17.57 -0.47
N PHE A 244 -28.98 -18.47 -1.46
CA PHE A 244 -28.75 -18.16 -2.87
C PHE A 244 -29.99 -17.54 -3.53
N LYS A 245 -30.32 -16.30 -3.16
CA LYS A 245 -31.52 -15.59 -3.66
C LYS A 245 -31.24 -14.19 -4.22
N TYR A 246 -30.03 -13.68 -4.03
CA TYR A 246 -29.65 -12.33 -4.45
C TYR A 246 -29.11 -12.30 -5.88
N ASP A 247 -29.38 -11.23 -6.63
CA ASP A 247 -28.87 -11.04 -7.98
C ASP A 247 -27.37 -10.73 -7.99
N ASN A 248 -26.87 -10.13 -6.91
CA ASN A 248 -25.46 -9.80 -6.71
C ASN A 248 -25.18 -9.54 -5.23
N MET A 249 -23.92 -9.63 -4.81
CA MET A 249 -23.49 -9.29 -3.46
C MET A 249 -22.10 -8.62 -3.49
N LYS A 250 -21.92 -7.59 -2.66
CA LYS A 250 -20.64 -6.91 -2.41
C LYS A 250 -20.44 -6.76 -0.91
N PHE A 251 -19.20 -6.92 -0.47
CA PHE A 251 -18.87 -6.81 0.95
C PHE A 251 -18.78 -5.35 1.39
N PHE A 252 -19.27 -5.05 2.60
CA PHE A 252 -19.33 -3.69 3.13
C PHE A 252 -18.03 -3.22 3.80
N GLY A 253 -17.03 -4.09 3.89
CA GLY A 253 -15.76 -3.79 4.57
C GLY A 253 -15.72 -4.21 6.04
N ASP A 254 -16.84 -4.62 6.63
CA ASP A 254 -16.94 -5.15 7.99
C ASP A 254 -17.59 -6.56 8.01
N LYS A 255 -17.44 -7.30 9.11
CA LYS A 255 -17.91 -8.70 9.21
C LYS A 255 -19.42 -8.86 9.40
N GLU A 256 -20.17 -7.76 9.52
CA GLU A 256 -21.56 -7.76 9.96
C GLU A 256 -22.52 -7.40 8.83
N HIS A 257 -22.09 -6.59 7.86
CA HIS A 257 -22.91 -6.01 6.81
C HIS A 257 -22.49 -6.45 5.41
N ILE A 258 -23.49 -6.71 4.57
CA ILE A 258 -23.29 -7.13 3.18
C ILE A 258 -24.24 -6.36 2.28
N CYS A 259 -23.70 -5.70 1.26
CA CYS A 259 -24.50 -5.11 0.19
C CYS A 259 -25.02 -6.26 -0.67
N ALA A 260 -26.33 -6.31 -0.87
CA ALA A 260 -26.94 -7.29 -1.75
C ALA A 260 -27.81 -6.57 -2.79
N LYS A 261 -27.92 -7.19 -3.97
CA LYS A 261 -28.85 -6.77 -5.02
C LYS A 261 -30.00 -7.76 -5.07
N ASN A 262 -31.23 -7.27 -5.02
CA ASN A 262 -32.43 -8.08 -5.10
C ASN A 262 -33.43 -7.40 -6.03
N GLN A 263 -33.94 -8.15 -7.02
CA GLN A 263 -34.84 -7.65 -8.05
C GLN A 263 -34.32 -6.37 -8.74
N GLY A 264 -33.03 -6.33 -9.01
CA GLY A 264 -32.40 -5.19 -9.69
C GLY A 264 -32.05 -4.01 -8.79
N LYS A 265 -32.41 -4.00 -7.50
CA LYS A 265 -32.12 -2.91 -6.55
C LYS A 265 -31.16 -3.34 -5.45
N TRP A 266 -30.30 -2.42 -5.02
CA TRP A 266 -29.35 -2.63 -3.95
C TRP A 266 -29.92 -2.25 -2.59
N GLY A 267 -29.52 -3.00 -1.57
CA GLY A 267 -29.79 -2.78 -0.15
C GLY A 267 -28.66 -3.34 0.71
N LEU A 268 -28.79 -3.21 2.03
CA LEU A 268 -27.83 -3.72 3.00
C LEU A 268 -28.52 -4.73 3.91
N ILE A 269 -27.91 -5.90 4.07
CA ILE A 269 -28.35 -6.93 5.00
C ILE A 269 -27.26 -7.23 6.00
N ASN A 270 -27.64 -7.80 7.14
CA ASN A 270 -26.67 -8.44 8.02
C ASN A 270 -26.49 -9.93 7.68
N VAL A 271 -25.58 -10.61 8.38
CA VAL A 271 -25.32 -12.05 8.21
C VAL A 271 -26.50 -12.97 8.55
N ASN A 272 -27.51 -12.47 9.28
CA ASN A 272 -28.76 -13.17 9.55
C ASN A 272 -29.85 -12.84 8.51
N GLU A 273 -29.48 -12.18 7.41
CA GLU A 273 -30.37 -11.74 6.33
C GLU A 273 -31.43 -10.71 6.75
N ASN A 274 -31.27 -10.07 7.91
CA ASN A 274 -32.11 -8.94 8.28
C ASN A 274 -31.77 -7.75 7.37
N ILE A 275 -32.80 -7.13 6.81
CA ILE A 275 -32.67 -5.93 6.00
C ILE A 275 -32.36 -4.75 6.93
N ILE A 276 -31.16 -4.20 6.80
CA ILE A 276 -30.70 -3.00 7.50
C ILE A 276 -31.05 -1.76 6.66
N VAL A 277 -30.76 -1.83 5.36
CA VAL A 277 -31.12 -0.80 4.37
C VAL A 277 -31.95 -1.44 3.26
N PRO A 278 -33.13 -0.90 2.91
CA PRO A 278 -34.05 -1.53 1.96
C PRO A 278 -33.48 -1.59 0.53
N PHE A 279 -33.95 -2.58 -0.23
CA PHE A 279 -33.59 -2.80 -1.64
C PHE A 279 -34.27 -1.80 -2.57
N ILE A 280 -33.84 -0.53 -2.55
CA ILE A 280 -34.44 0.54 -3.35
C ILE A 280 -33.43 1.34 -4.18
N TYR A 281 -32.13 1.07 -4.04
CA TYR A 281 -31.06 1.85 -4.67
C TYR A 281 -30.63 1.25 -6.00
N ASP A 282 -30.23 2.09 -6.95
CA ASP A 282 -29.91 1.69 -8.32
C ASP A 282 -28.50 1.10 -8.45
N GLU A 283 -27.57 1.65 -7.67
CA GLU A 283 -26.17 1.23 -7.64
C GLU A 283 -25.73 0.69 -6.28
N SER A 284 -24.61 -0.04 -6.29
CA SER A 284 -24.01 -0.53 -5.05
C SER A 284 -23.37 0.60 -4.26
N PHE A 285 -23.47 0.52 -2.94
CA PHE A 285 -22.89 1.46 -1.98
C PHE A 285 -21.39 1.68 -2.23
N ASN A 286 -20.98 2.94 -2.42
CA ASN A 286 -19.56 3.30 -2.47
C ASN A 286 -19.01 3.43 -1.03
N ILE A 287 -18.58 2.30 -0.47
CA ILE A 287 -18.07 2.20 0.91
C ILE A 287 -16.69 2.83 1.12
N TYR A 288 -15.96 3.11 0.03
CA TYR A 288 -14.63 3.74 0.10
C TYR A 288 -14.71 5.27 0.15
N ALA A 289 -15.89 5.83 -0.08
CA ALA A 289 -16.17 7.26 -0.01
C ALA A 289 -16.32 7.81 1.42
N LEU A 290 -15.75 7.15 2.43
CA LEU A 290 -15.90 7.50 3.83
C LEU A 290 -14.85 8.52 4.28
N PRO A 291 -15.25 9.77 4.57
CA PRO A 291 -14.56 10.56 5.58
C PRO A 291 -15.51 11.08 6.66
N PHE A 292 -16.65 10.47 6.90
CA PHE A 292 -17.42 10.81 8.10
C PHE A 292 -16.85 10.01 9.26
N ARG A 293 -15.61 10.33 9.67
CA ARG A 293 -14.80 9.62 10.68
C ARG A 293 -15.43 9.56 12.09
N LYS A 294 -16.71 9.90 12.24
CA LYS A 294 -17.48 9.73 13.47
C LYS A 294 -19.00 9.53 13.26
N ASN A 295 -19.53 9.44 12.02
CA ASN A 295 -20.96 9.17 11.75
C ASN A 295 -21.23 8.72 10.28
N GLU A 296 -21.20 7.40 10.05
CA GLU A 296 -22.17 6.59 9.28
C GLU A 296 -22.89 7.24 8.08
N GLY A 297 -22.19 7.51 6.99
CA GLY A 297 -22.82 7.97 5.73
C GLY A 297 -22.27 7.21 4.53
N PHE A 298 -23.13 6.64 3.69
CA PHE A 298 -22.76 5.94 2.46
C PHE A 298 -23.35 6.65 1.27
N ILE A 299 -22.55 6.87 0.23
CA ILE A 299 -23.06 7.33 -1.07
C ILE A 299 -23.84 6.20 -1.70
N VAL A 300 -25.08 6.48 -2.06
CA VAL A 300 -25.96 5.58 -2.80
C VAL A 300 -26.64 6.35 -3.91
N GLU A 301 -27.02 5.64 -4.98
CA GLU A 301 -27.77 6.21 -6.08
C GLU A 301 -29.24 5.78 -6.02
N LYS A 302 -30.13 6.74 -6.22
CA LYS A 302 -31.56 6.50 -6.38
C LYS A 302 -32.10 7.40 -7.49
N GLU A 303 -32.78 6.79 -8.46
CA GLU A 303 -33.41 7.46 -9.60
C GLU A 303 -32.40 8.28 -10.42
N GLY A 304 -31.18 7.77 -10.59
CA GLY A 304 -30.11 8.42 -11.36
C GLY A 304 -29.47 9.62 -10.66
N LYS A 305 -29.70 9.78 -9.34
CA LYS A 305 -29.11 10.82 -8.52
C LYS A 305 -28.43 10.23 -7.29
N GLU A 306 -27.29 10.79 -6.94
CA GLU A 306 -26.54 10.41 -5.75
C GLU A 306 -26.98 11.22 -4.52
N GLY A 307 -26.93 10.55 -3.37
CA GLY A 307 -27.16 11.12 -2.05
C GLY A 307 -26.41 10.31 -1.00
N VAL A 308 -26.48 10.75 0.25
CA VAL A 308 -25.81 10.07 1.38
C VAL A 308 -26.85 9.64 2.39
N ILE A 309 -26.79 8.38 2.80
CA ILE A 309 -27.66 7.81 3.84
C ILE A 309 -26.83 7.20 4.96
N ASN A 310 -27.40 7.08 6.16
CA ASN A 310 -26.82 6.28 7.24
C ASN A 310 -27.36 4.84 7.28
N LEU A 311 -26.93 4.06 8.27
CA LEU A 311 -27.38 2.68 8.47
C LEU A 311 -28.88 2.58 8.83
N GLU A 312 -29.46 3.59 9.47
CA GLU A 312 -30.92 3.68 9.68
C GLU A 312 -31.68 4.10 8.42
N SER A 313 -31.03 4.16 7.26
CA SER A 313 -31.61 4.65 5.99
C SER A 313 -32.09 6.10 6.04
N LYS A 314 -31.60 6.89 7.00
CA LYS A 314 -31.86 8.33 7.07
C LYS A 314 -31.00 9.03 6.01
N VAL A 315 -31.66 9.83 5.19
CA VAL A 315 -31.00 10.71 4.21
C VAL A 315 -30.27 11.84 4.94
N ILE A 316 -28.95 11.86 4.80
CA ILE A 316 -28.05 12.93 5.27
C ILE A 316 -27.88 13.98 4.17
N ILE A 317 -27.59 13.52 2.95
CA ILE A 317 -27.49 14.36 1.75
C ILE A 317 -28.57 13.89 0.77
N PRO A 318 -29.47 14.78 0.29
CA PRO A 318 -30.57 14.42 -0.60
C PRO A 318 -30.10 13.90 -1.96
N PHE A 319 -30.94 13.06 -2.59
CA PHE A 319 -30.75 12.51 -3.94
C PHE A 319 -31.00 13.56 -5.02
N GLU A 320 -30.11 14.54 -5.15
CA GLU A 320 -30.24 15.62 -6.13
C GLU A 320 -28.96 15.88 -6.94
N TYR A 321 -27.88 15.15 -6.64
CA TYR A 321 -26.58 15.32 -7.28
C TYR A 321 -26.42 14.34 -8.43
N ASP A 322 -25.79 14.80 -9.51
CA ASP A 322 -25.38 13.93 -10.62
C ASP A 322 -24.23 13.02 -10.18
N CYS A 323 -23.35 13.53 -9.30
CA CYS A 323 -22.23 12.80 -8.74
C CYS A 323 -21.71 13.48 -7.46
N LEU A 324 -21.26 12.70 -6.49
CA LEU A 324 -20.56 13.09 -5.26
C LEU A 324 -19.17 12.46 -5.28
N CYS A 325 -18.12 13.29 -5.31
CA CYS A 325 -16.76 12.80 -5.49
C CYS A 325 -16.21 12.16 -4.21
N SER A 326 -16.02 10.83 -4.23
CA SER A 326 -15.53 10.04 -3.09
C SER A 326 -14.07 10.30 -2.71
N ASN A 327 -13.27 10.88 -3.60
CA ASN A 327 -11.82 11.01 -3.42
C ASN A 327 -11.40 12.34 -2.77
N PHE A 328 -12.29 13.34 -2.76
CA PHE A 328 -11.99 14.70 -2.27
C PHE A 328 -12.60 14.97 -0.90
N PHE A 329 -12.63 13.92 -0.11
CA PHE A 329 -13.29 13.86 1.16
C PHE A 329 -12.26 14.16 2.24
N ASP A 330 -11.95 15.46 2.38
CA ASP A 330 -11.02 15.93 3.41
C ASP A 330 -11.60 15.57 4.79
N THR A 331 -11.06 14.52 5.41
CA THR A 331 -11.47 14.05 6.74
C THR A 331 -11.31 15.09 7.84
N THR A 332 -10.51 16.14 7.61
CA THR A 332 -10.34 17.24 8.56
C THR A 332 -11.42 18.31 8.38
N LYS A 333 -11.95 18.51 7.17
CA LYS A 333 -12.92 19.56 6.85
C LYS A 333 -14.34 19.09 6.56
N SER A 334 -14.55 17.78 6.36
CA SER A 334 -15.86 17.18 6.04
C SER A 334 -16.53 17.82 4.81
N LEU A 335 -15.78 17.99 3.72
CA LEU A 335 -16.22 18.61 2.46
C LEU A 335 -16.15 17.60 1.32
N THR A 336 -16.94 17.82 0.26
CA THR A 336 -16.83 17.07 -0.99
C THR A 336 -17.17 17.95 -2.19
N VAL A 337 -16.54 17.63 -3.33
CA VAL A 337 -16.94 18.16 -4.63
C VAL A 337 -18.18 17.41 -5.09
N ALA A 338 -19.22 18.16 -5.41
CA ALA A 338 -20.48 17.62 -5.90
C ALA A 338 -20.78 18.20 -7.29
N GLN A 339 -21.37 17.39 -8.15
CA GLN A 339 -21.89 17.83 -9.45
C GLN A 339 -23.41 17.90 -9.41
N LYS A 340 -23.98 19.01 -9.85
CA LYS A 340 -25.42 19.24 -9.94
C LYS A 340 -25.76 19.96 -11.24
N ASN A 341 -26.62 19.37 -12.07
CA ASN A 341 -26.98 19.84 -13.40
C ASN A 341 -25.75 20.07 -14.30
N GLY A 342 -24.78 19.17 -14.24
CA GLY A 342 -23.54 19.22 -15.02
C GLY A 342 -22.47 20.20 -14.51
N LYS A 343 -22.74 20.98 -13.46
CA LYS A 343 -21.79 21.92 -12.86
C LYS A 343 -21.30 21.44 -11.51
N CYS A 344 -20.03 21.68 -11.21
CA CYS A 344 -19.37 21.34 -9.97
C CYS A 344 -19.44 22.49 -8.95
N GLY A 345 -19.65 22.11 -7.71
CA GLY A 345 -19.58 22.95 -6.52
C GLY A 345 -18.98 22.15 -5.36
N VAL A 346 -18.88 22.76 -4.19
CA VAL A 346 -18.39 22.07 -2.97
C VAL A 346 -19.44 22.21 -1.88
N ILE A 347 -19.79 21.09 -1.28
CA ILE A 347 -20.72 21.02 -0.16
C ILE A 347 -20.02 20.47 1.08
N ASN A 348 -20.56 20.79 2.25
CA ASN A 348 -20.14 20.16 3.49
C ASN A 348 -21.02 18.96 3.86
N SER A 349 -20.66 18.31 4.97
CA SER A 349 -21.38 17.19 5.59
C SER A 349 -22.86 17.44 5.91
N LYS A 350 -23.30 18.70 5.99
CA LYS A 350 -24.69 19.09 6.25
C LYS A 350 -25.46 19.43 4.97
N ASN A 351 -24.87 19.18 3.80
CA ASN A 351 -25.39 19.60 2.51
C ASN A 351 -25.45 21.14 2.33
N GLU A 352 -24.65 21.90 3.08
CA GLU A 352 -24.53 23.34 2.86
C GLU A 352 -23.55 23.58 1.71
N THR A 353 -23.95 24.39 0.72
CA THR A 353 -23.10 24.78 -0.40
C THR A 353 -22.07 25.81 0.05
N LEU A 354 -20.79 25.45 -0.02
CA LEU A 354 -19.67 26.35 0.26
C LEU A 354 -19.15 27.03 -1.00
N ILE A 355 -19.03 26.25 -2.07
CA ILE A 355 -18.66 26.74 -3.40
C ILE A 355 -19.86 26.49 -4.33
N PRO A 356 -20.41 27.52 -4.99
CA PRO A 356 -21.59 27.39 -5.84
C PRO A 356 -21.34 26.46 -7.04
N PHE A 357 -22.42 25.84 -7.53
CA PHE A 357 -22.42 24.94 -8.69
C PHE A 357 -22.36 25.72 -10.00
N GLU A 358 -21.23 26.36 -10.28
CA GLU A 358 -21.02 27.18 -11.48
C GLU A 358 -19.82 26.76 -12.33
N TYR A 359 -18.95 25.91 -11.78
CA TYR A 359 -17.71 25.46 -12.40
C TYR A 359 -17.92 24.20 -13.25
N GLU A 360 -17.13 24.01 -14.30
CA GLU A 360 -17.16 22.74 -15.06
C GLU A 360 -16.52 21.61 -14.26
N HIS A 361 -15.37 21.88 -13.61
CA HIS A 361 -14.81 20.95 -12.62
C HIS A 361 -13.91 21.66 -11.61
N ILE A 362 -13.77 21.00 -10.46
CA ILE A 362 -13.09 21.49 -9.25
C ILE A 362 -12.15 20.38 -8.78
N GLU A 363 -10.88 20.72 -8.58
CA GLU A 363 -9.88 19.83 -8.00
C GLU A 363 -9.29 20.46 -6.73
N ILE A 364 -9.42 19.75 -5.62
CA ILE A 364 -8.78 20.16 -4.36
C ILE A 364 -7.36 19.61 -4.40
N PHE A 365 -6.38 20.48 -4.60
CA PHE A 365 -4.97 20.09 -4.66
C PHE A 365 -4.19 20.47 -3.40
N SER A 366 -4.75 21.31 -2.52
CA SER A 366 -4.14 21.64 -1.24
C SER A 366 -5.16 21.73 -0.10
N ASP A 367 -4.66 21.83 1.12
CA ASP A 367 -5.39 22.10 2.34
C ASP A 367 -5.87 23.56 2.46
N GLU A 368 -5.58 24.43 1.50
CA GLU A 368 -5.95 25.86 1.58
C GLU A 368 -6.66 26.37 0.31
N THR A 369 -6.43 25.71 -0.82
CA THR A 369 -6.87 26.17 -2.14
C THR A 369 -7.33 25.04 -3.03
N MET A 370 -8.09 25.43 -4.05
CA MET A 370 -8.71 24.56 -5.05
C MET A 370 -8.45 25.13 -6.43
N PHE A 371 -8.28 24.25 -7.39
CA PHE A 371 -8.22 24.60 -8.80
C PHE A 371 -9.63 24.45 -9.38
N VAL A 372 -10.15 25.54 -9.97
CA VAL A 372 -11.44 25.53 -10.64
C VAL A 372 -11.25 25.85 -12.11
N HIS A 373 -12.01 25.20 -12.99
CA HIS A 373 -11.91 25.47 -14.41
C HIS A 373 -13.27 25.55 -15.11
N ASN A 374 -13.30 26.41 -16.13
CA ASN A 374 -14.40 26.56 -17.08
C ASN A 374 -13.79 26.43 -18.48
N PHE A 375 -14.05 25.33 -19.18
CA PHE A 375 -13.45 25.01 -20.48
C PHE A 375 -11.91 24.83 -20.44
N SER A 376 -11.15 25.71 -21.11
CA SER A 376 -9.72 25.51 -21.43
C SER A 376 -8.74 26.17 -20.46
N LYS A 377 -9.23 26.95 -19.49
CA LYS A 377 -8.40 27.63 -18.49
C LYS A 377 -9.05 27.54 -17.12
N GLY A 378 -8.24 27.29 -16.11
CA GLY A 378 -8.64 27.33 -14.72
C GLY A 378 -7.81 28.30 -13.91
N TYR A 379 -8.28 28.62 -12.72
CA TYR A 379 -7.61 29.48 -11.77
C TYR A 379 -7.76 28.91 -10.36
N ILE A 380 -7.03 29.49 -9.41
CA ILE A 380 -7.02 29.02 -8.03
C ILE A 380 -7.96 29.88 -7.20
N ILE A 381 -8.80 29.23 -6.41
CA ILE A 381 -9.64 29.85 -5.38
C ILE A 381 -9.31 29.29 -4.01
N ASP A 382 -9.65 30.04 -2.96
CA ASP A 382 -9.70 29.53 -1.59
C ASP A 382 -11.07 28.90 -1.25
N PHE A 383 -11.19 28.35 -0.05
CA PHE A 383 -12.46 27.81 0.47
C PHE A 383 -13.53 28.87 0.79
N LEU A 384 -13.25 30.16 0.59
CA LEU A 384 -14.21 31.27 0.65
C LEU A 384 -14.69 31.67 -0.75
N ASN A 385 -14.39 30.87 -1.79
CA ASN A 385 -14.67 31.14 -3.20
C ASN A 385 -13.97 32.41 -3.73
N LYS A 386 -12.86 32.83 -3.14
CA LYS A 386 -12.09 33.99 -3.60
C LYS A 386 -10.95 33.55 -4.50
N LYS A 387 -10.85 34.14 -5.70
CA LYS A 387 -9.68 33.99 -6.57
C LYS A 387 -8.42 34.49 -5.84
N VAL A 388 -7.41 33.63 -5.70
CA VAL A 388 -6.19 33.92 -4.89
C VAL A 388 -4.98 34.33 -5.73
N CYS A 389 -5.01 34.12 -7.04
CA CYS A 389 -3.98 34.57 -7.97
C CYS A 389 -4.60 35.05 -9.28
N ASP A 390 -4.00 36.05 -9.93
CA ASP A 390 -4.47 36.53 -11.24
C ASP A 390 -4.15 35.56 -12.39
N GLU A 391 -3.14 34.70 -12.18
CA GLU A 391 -2.68 33.73 -13.15
C GLU A 391 -3.71 32.64 -13.44
N ASP A 392 -3.83 32.30 -14.72
CA ASP A 392 -4.61 31.16 -15.19
C ASP A 392 -3.66 30.02 -15.59
N PHE A 393 -4.11 28.78 -15.33
CA PHE A 393 -3.38 27.55 -15.62
C PHE A 393 -4.22 26.63 -16.51
N GLN A 394 -3.55 25.83 -17.34
CA GLN A 394 -4.20 24.75 -18.10
C GLN A 394 -4.47 23.54 -17.19
N PHE A 395 -3.58 23.29 -16.24
CA PHE A 395 -3.65 22.13 -15.35
C PHE A 395 -2.80 22.36 -14.10
N ILE A 396 -3.19 21.76 -12.97
CA ILE A 396 -2.40 21.66 -11.75
C ILE A 396 -2.40 20.19 -11.33
N ASN A 397 -1.23 19.61 -11.13
CA ASN A 397 -1.10 18.26 -10.61
C ASN A 397 -1.30 18.28 -9.08
N SER A 398 -2.32 17.58 -8.58
CA SER A 398 -2.57 17.43 -7.14
C SER A 398 -1.51 16.63 -6.39
N GLU A 399 -0.69 15.83 -7.09
CA GLU A 399 0.46 15.12 -6.52
C GLU A 399 1.68 16.06 -6.37
N GLY A 400 1.58 17.00 -5.42
CA GLY A 400 2.67 17.87 -4.99
C GLY A 400 3.48 17.33 -3.80
N ASN A 401 4.38 18.17 -3.26
CA ASN A 401 5.09 17.85 -2.01
C ASN A 401 4.41 18.42 -0.75
N GLY A 402 3.17 18.92 -0.90
CA GLY A 402 2.38 19.60 0.13
C GLY A 402 2.54 21.12 0.15
N GLU A 403 3.69 21.64 -0.30
CA GLU A 403 3.96 23.09 -0.35
C GLU A 403 3.93 23.62 -1.79
N TYR A 404 4.45 22.82 -2.72
CA TYR A 404 4.56 23.13 -4.14
C TYR A 404 3.94 22.04 -5.02
N PHE A 405 3.41 22.48 -6.16
CA PHE A 405 2.65 21.67 -7.11
C PHE A 405 3.13 21.97 -8.53
N CYS A 406 3.24 20.92 -9.35
CA CYS A 406 3.54 21.09 -10.77
C CYS A 406 2.30 21.61 -11.48
N ALA A 407 2.44 22.67 -12.26
CA ALA A 407 1.35 23.25 -13.03
C ALA A 407 1.75 23.41 -14.49
N MET A 408 0.76 23.52 -15.37
CA MET A 408 0.95 23.74 -16.80
C MET A 408 0.34 25.07 -17.25
N LYS A 409 1.10 25.82 -18.05
CA LYS A 409 0.67 27.06 -18.68
C LYS A 409 1.40 27.22 -20.02
N ASN A 410 0.65 27.55 -21.08
CA ASN A 410 1.15 27.67 -22.46
C ASN A 410 1.96 26.43 -22.91
N ASP A 411 1.45 25.24 -22.60
CA ASP A 411 2.07 23.94 -22.93
C ASP A 411 3.48 23.74 -22.33
N LYS A 412 3.79 24.50 -21.27
CA LYS A 412 5.01 24.37 -20.48
C LYS A 412 4.66 24.11 -19.03
N SER A 413 5.51 23.35 -18.37
CA SER A 413 5.39 23.03 -16.95
C SER A 413 6.27 23.94 -16.11
N GLY A 414 5.74 24.30 -14.95
CA GLY A 414 6.40 25.09 -13.90
C GLY A 414 6.01 24.57 -12.51
N LEU A 415 6.57 25.19 -11.48
CA LEU A 415 6.29 24.86 -10.09
C LEU A 415 5.63 26.06 -9.41
N ILE A 416 4.50 25.85 -8.76
CA ILE A 416 3.74 26.89 -8.06
C ILE A 416 3.53 26.51 -6.60
N GLY A 417 3.39 27.51 -5.72
CA GLY A 417 2.89 27.30 -4.37
C GLY A 417 1.36 27.12 -4.33
N LYS A 418 0.82 26.79 -3.15
CA LYS A 418 -0.63 26.63 -2.90
C LYS A 418 -1.48 27.80 -3.42
N PHE A 419 -0.96 29.03 -3.33
CA PHE A 419 -1.64 30.26 -3.73
C PHE A 419 -1.31 30.73 -5.15
N GLY A 420 -0.69 29.87 -5.97
CA GLY A 420 -0.38 30.18 -7.37
C GLY A 420 0.85 31.05 -7.59
N ASN A 421 1.59 31.39 -6.52
CA ASN A 421 2.88 32.07 -6.65
C ASN A 421 3.88 31.17 -7.38
N ILE A 422 4.48 31.68 -8.46
CA ILE A 422 5.41 30.93 -9.31
C ILE A 422 6.74 30.76 -8.56
N LYS A 423 7.12 29.50 -8.31
CA LYS A 423 8.40 29.10 -7.71
C LYS A 423 9.43 28.75 -8.78
N ILE A 424 9.01 28.04 -9.83
CA ILE A 424 9.80 27.75 -11.04
C ILE A 424 8.96 28.15 -12.25
N ASP A 425 9.54 28.99 -13.11
CA ASP A 425 8.88 29.47 -14.32
C ASP A 425 8.43 28.34 -15.26
N PHE A 426 7.35 28.59 -16.01
CA PHE A 426 6.78 27.69 -17.01
C PHE A 426 7.67 27.61 -18.27
N LYS A 427 8.75 26.83 -18.18
CA LYS A 427 9.76 26.71 -19.25
C LYS A 427 10.16 25.27 -19.58
N TYR A 428 9.70 24.29 -18.80
CA TYR A 428 9.97 22.88 -19.05
C TYR A 428 8.89 22.27 -19.95
N ASP A 429 9.27 21.31 -20.79
CA ASP A 429 8.32 20.54 -21.61
C ASP A 429 7.47 19.60 -20.73
N ASP A 430 8.05 19.14 -19.62
CA ASP A 430 7.39 18.31 -18.61
C ASP A 430 8.12 18.50 -17.27
N LEU A 431 7.38 18.38 -16.17
CA LEU A 431 7.90 18.53 -14.80
C LEU A 431 7.05 17.69 -13.84
N PHE A 432 7.69 16.80 -13.09
CA PHE A 432 7.01 15.98 -12.08
C PHE A 432 7.93 15.62 -10.93
N PHE A 433 7.35 15.43 -9.74
CA PHE A 433 8.08 15.00 -8.56
C PHE A 433 8.51 13.52 -8.67
N ILE A 434 9.74 13.22 -8.25
CA ILE A 434 10.20 11.84 -8.03
C ILE A 434 10.30 11.49 -6.54
N ASN A 435 10.35 12.51 -5.68
CA ASN A 435 10.16 12.44 -4.23
C ASN A 435 9.76 13.84 -3.74
N LYS A 436 9.70 14.07 -2.42
CA LYS A 436 9.28 15.37 -1.85
C LYS A 436 10.17 16.57 -2.24
N ASN A 437 11.40 16.34 -2.66
CA ASN A 437 12.42 17.39 -2.83
C ASN A 437 12.97 17.51 -4.26
N LEU A 438 12.82 16.46 -5.07
CA LEU A 438 13.42 16.34 -6.39
C LEU A 438 12.35 16.17 -7.46
N LEU A 439 12.60 16.81 -8.60
CA LEU A 439 11.77 16.75 -9.78
C LEU A 439 12.57 16.25 -10.97
N VAL A 440 11.93 15.44 -11.82
CA VAL A 440 12.42 15.24 -13.18
C VAL A 440 11.89 16.37 -14.03
N ALA A 441 12.79 17.04 -14.71
CA ALA A 441 12.49 18.15 -15.61
C ALA A 441 12.89 17.77 -17.03
N ASN A 442 11.96 17.92 -17.98
CA ASN A 442 12.22 17.75 -19.41
C ASN A 442 12.44 19.11 -20.06
N LYS A 443 13.57 19.27 -20.74
CA LYS A 443 13.93 20.47 -21.48
C LYS A 443 14.49 20.07 -22.84
N ASN A 444 13.82 20.47 -23.91
CA ASN A 444 14.20 20.18 -25.30
C ASN A 444 14.33 18.67 -25.55
N SER A 445 13.32 17.90 -25.12
CA SER A 445 13.28 16.43 -25.24
C SER A 445 14.36 15.67 -24.47
N LYS A 446 15.04 16.31 -23.52
CA LYS A 446 16.04 15.72 -22.64
C LYS A 446 15.67 15.94 -21.20
N GLU A 447 15.90 14.91 -20.39
CA GLU A 447 15.54 14.94 -18.98
C GLU A 447 16.77 15.06 -18.10
N GLY A 448 16.60 15.83 -17.03
CA GLY A 448 17.52 15.99 -15.91
C GLY A 448 16.74 15.93 -14.59
N ILE A 449 17.46 15.96 -13.48
CA ILE A 449 16.88 16.06 -12.14
C ILE A 449 17.23 17.43 -11.58
N ILE A 450 16.23 18.13 -11.08
CA ILE A 450 16.38 19.39 -10.36
C ILE A 450 15.81 19.26 -8.95
N ASP A 451 16.26 20.10 -8.03
CA ASP A 451 15.56 20.31 -6.77
C ASP A 451 14.44 21.37 -6.91
N VAL A 452 13.66 21.57 -5.86
CA VAL A 452 12.59 22.59 -5.78
C VAL A 452 13.08 24.04 -5.91
N ASN A 453 14.39 24.28 -5.80
CA ASN A 453 15.02 25.59 -6.01
C ASN A 453 15.67 25.71 -7.39
N GLU A 454 15.38 24.76 -8.29
CA GLU A 454 15.92 24.70 -9.65
C GLU A 454 17.42 24.43 -9.74
N ASN A 455 18.07 23.96 -8.67
CA ASN A 455 19.44 23.49 -8.77
C ASN A 455 19.49 22.19 -9.58
N ILE A 456 20.37 22.15 -10.59
CA ILE A 456 20.56 20.96 -11.41
C ILE A 456 21.35 19.91 -10.62
N ILE A 457 20.67 18.82 -10.25
CA ILE A 457 21.25 17.67 -9.57
C ILE A 457 21.83 16.69 -10.60
N VAL A 458 21.03 16.35 -11.61
CA VAL A 458 21.45 15.53 -12.76
C VAL A 458 21.24 16.33 -14.05
N PRO A 459 22.24 16.47 -14.93
CA PRO A 459 22.14 17.29 -16.13
C PRO A 459 21.15 16.74 -17.16
N PHE A 460 20.59 17.65 -17.98
CA PHE A 460 19.62 17.37 -19.04
C PHE A 460 20.23 16.61 -20.22
N LYS A 461 20.51 15.32 -20.05
CA LYS A 461 21.12 14.48 -21.10
C LYS A 461 20.49 13.09 -21.24
N TYR A 462 19.56 12.75 -20.36
CA TYR A 462 18.96 11.42 -20.27
C TYR A 462 17.51 11.38 -20.74
N TRP A 463 16.97 10.16 -20.73
CA TRP A 463 15.56 9.87 -20.60
C TRP A 463 15.40 8.91 -19.42
N PHE A 464 14.55 9.22 -18.47
CA PHE A 464 14.23 8.41 -17.32
C PHE A 464 13.00 7.56 -17.59
N LYS A 465 12.79 6.57 -16.72
CA LYS A 465 11.50 5.91 -16.61
C LYS A 465 10.55 6.86 -15.85
N ARG A 466 9.23 6.65 -15.90
CA ARG A 466 8.26 7.50 -15.17
C ARG A 466 7.79 6.91 -13.83
N GLU A 467 8.07 5.62 -13.58
CA GLU A 467 7.59 4.89 -12.40
C GLU A 467 8.68 4.72 -11.34
N LYS A 468 8.46 5.21 -10.11
CA LYS A 468 9.27 4.96 -8.90
C LYS A 468 10.78 4.88 -9.18
N CYS A 469 11.31 5.92 -9.79
CA CYS A 469 12.60 5.82 -10.47
C CYS A 469 13.79 5.81 -9.52
N LEU A 470 13.65 6.46 -8.36
CA LEU A 470 14.72 6.60 -7.39
C LEU A 470 14.57 5.53 -6.30
N ASP A 471 15.56 4.65 -6.19
CA ASP A 471 15.64 3.70 -5.07
C ASP A 471 16.22 4.35 -3.80
N LYS A 472 16.19 3.63 -2.68
CA LYS A 472 16.73 4.12 -1.38
C LYS A 472 18.22 4.43 -1.43
N ASP A 473 18.95 3.86 -2.38
CA ASP A 473 20.38 4.13 -2.59
C ASP A 473 20.60 5.36 -3.48
N ASN A 474 19.54 6.12 -3.78
CA ASN A 474 19.55 7.27 -4.68
C ASN A 474 20.03 6.94 -6.09
N THR A 475 19.72 5.73 -6.57
CA THR A 475 20.03 5.27 -7.92
C THR A 475 18.78 5.16 -8.77
N LEU A 476 18.95 5.34 -10.08
CA LEU A 476 17.85 5.26 -11.04
C LEU A 476 18.28 4.78 -12.42
N PRO A 477 17.42 4.02 -13.12
CA PRO A 477 17.65 3.71 -14.53
C PRO A 477 17.57 4.98 -15.38
N ALA A 478 18.59 5.16 -16.23
CA ALA A 478 18.64 6.25 -17.19
C ALA A 478 18.94 5.69 -18.58
N ARG A 479 18.45 6.36 -19.61
CA ARG A 479 18.68 6.00 -21.01
C ARG A 479 19.40 7.12 -21.74
N ARG A 480 20.38 6.79 -22.58
CA ARG A 480 21.02 7.72 -23.51
C ARG A 480 21.38 7.05 -24.83
N ARG A 481 21.82 7.84 -25.81
CA ARG A 481 22.28 7.30 -27.11
C ARG A 481 23.72 6.82 -27.02
N ILE A 482 23.94 5.55 -27.35
CA ILE A 482 25.25 4.92 -27.53
C ILE A 482 25.33 4.40 -28.96
N LYS A 483 26.28 4.91 -29.76
CA LYS A 483 26.46 4.55 -31.19
C LYS A 483 25.13 4.60 -31.97
N GLY A 484 24.34 5.66 -31.77
CA GLY A 484 23.06 5.88 -32.44
C GLY A 484 21.84 5.17 -31.80
N LYS A 485 22.04 4.12 -31.00
CA LYS A 485 20.95 3.37 -30.35
C LYS A 485 20.69 3.87 -28.93
N LEU A 486 19.43 3.88 -28.51
CA LEU A 486 19.07 4.17 -27.12
C LEU A 486 19.40 2.95 -26.26
N LYS A 487 20.17 3.16 -25.20
CA LYS A 487 20.58 2.12 -24.27
C LYS A 487 20.38 2.60 -22.84
N TRP A 488 19.93 1.69 -21.98
CA TRP A 488 19.75 1.91 -20.56
C TRP A 488 21.00 1.52 -19.78
N GLY A 489 21.24 2.29 -18.72
CA GLY A 489 22.22 2.05 -17.66
C GLY A 489 21.65 2.52 -16.32
N LEU A 490 22.45 2.43 -15.27
CA LEU A 490 22.08 2.88 -13.92
C LEU A 490 23.01 4.01 -13.52
N ILE A 491 22.43 5.09 -13.01
CA ILE A 491 23.17 6.25 -12.49
C ILE A 491 22.75 6.55 -11.05
N ASN A 492 23.55 7.34 -10.34
CA ASN A 492 23.14 7.97 -9.08
C ASN A 492 22.82 9.47 -9.26
N LEU A 493 22.43 10.13 -8.17
CA LEU A 493 22.16 11.58 -8.17
C LEU A 493 23.40 12.45 -8.39
N GLN A 494 24.61 11.90 -8.29
CA GLN A 494 25.86 12.59 -8.65
C GLN A 494 26.20 12.44 -10.14
N ASP A 495 25.30 11.87 -10.95
CA ASP A 495 25.50 11.59 -12.37
C ASP A 495 26.66 10.59 -12.64
N GLU A 496 27.02 9.78 -11.64
CA GLU A 496 27.98 8.70 -11.79
C GLU A 496 27.30 7.49 -12.42
N VAL A 497 27.98 6.86 -13.38
CA VAL A 497 27.49 5.66 -14.07
C VAL A 497 27.86 4.43 -13.24
N LEU A 498 26.87 3.82 -12.59
CA LEU A 498 27.03 2.61 -11.79
C LEU A 498 26.93 1.34 -12.66
N ILE A 499 26.09 1.39 -13.69
CA ILE A 499 25.95 0.33 -14.68
C ILE A 499 26.01 0.96 -16.08
N ASP A 500 26.93 0.47 -16.90
CA ASP A 500 27.11 0.94 -18.27
C ASP A 500 25.83 0.87 -19.12
N PHE A 501 25.70 1.85 -20.03
CA PHE A 501 24.58 1.96 -20.96
C PHE A 501 24.65 0.92 -22.09
N LYS A 502 24.37 -0.34 -21.76
CA LYS A 502 24.44 -1.48 -22.68
C LYS A 502 23.11 -2.21 -22.89
N PHE A 503 22.12 -1.98 -22.03
CA PHE A 503 20.85 -2.70 -22.01
C PHE A 503 19.82 -2.08 -22.95
N ASP A 504 19.03 -2.90 -23.64
CA ASP A 504 17.91 -2.42 -24.47
C ASP A 504 16.73 -1.95 -23.60
N ILE A 505 16.54 -2.60 -22.45
CA ILE A 505 15.62 -2.22 -21.37
C ILE A 505 16.32 -2.51 -20.04
N LEU A 506 16.13 -1.64 -19.05
CA LEU A 506 16.52 -1.89 -17.67
C LEU A 506 15.35 -1.53 -16.75
N MET A 507 14.90 -2.47 -15.93
CA MET A 507 13.92 -2.21 -14.88
C MET A 507 14.59 -1.52 -13.69
N PRO A 508 13.86 -0.70 -12.92
CA PRO A 508 14.37 -0.18 -11.66
C PRO A 508 14.64 -1.31 -10.67
N PHE A 509 15.60 -1.11 -9.76
CA PHE A 509 15.89 -2.10 -8.73
C PHE A 509 14.84 -2.10 -7.62
N ASN A 510 14.16 -0.97 -7.35
CA ASN A 510 13.13 -0.85 -6.32
C ASN A 510 13.57 -1.48 -4.98
N ASP A 511 14.77 -1.10 -4.52
CA ASP A 511 15.42 -1.60 -3.29
C ASP A 511 15.82 -3.10 -3.30
N ARG A 512 15.72 -3.78 -4.44
CA ARG A 512 16.12 -5.20 -4.59
C ARG A 512 17.59 -5.33 -4.97
N LYS A 513 18.17 -6.51 -4.72
CA LYS A 513 19.55 -6.86 -5.14
C LYS A 513 19.67 -7.07 -6.65
N TYR A 514 18.58 -7.49 -7.29
CA TYR A 514 18.52 -7.87 -8.71
C TYR A 514 17.33 -7.21 -9.42
N THR A 515 17.47 -7.00 -10.72
CA THR A 515 16.40 -6.52 -11.58
C THR A 515 16.43 -7.19 -12.96
N LEU A 516 15.38 -6.98 -13.74
CA LEU A 516 15.28 -7.48 -15.11
C LEU A 516 15.85 -6.49 -16.10
N ALA A 517 16.57 -7.00 -17.10
CA ALA A 517 17.09 -6.23 -18.21
C ALA A 517 16.97 -7.01 -19.52
N ILE A 518 16.89 -6.30 -20.65
CA ILE A 518 16.99 -6.90 -21.97
C ILE A 518 18.41 -6.73 -22.52
N VAL A 519 19.03 -7.84 -22.92
CA VAL A 519 20.32 -7.89 -23.61
C VAL A 519 20.14 -8.73 -24.87
N ASN A 520 20.41 -8.15 -26.04
CA ASN A 520 20.32 -8.86 -27.34
C ASN A 520 18.95 -9.52 -27.55
N ASN A 521 17.87 -8.78 -27.26
CA ASN A 521 16.47 -9.22 -27.31
C ASN A 521 16.08 -10.32 -26.30
N LYS A 522 16.94 -10.65 -25.34
CA LYS A 522 16.67 -11.65 -24.30
C LYS A 522 16.47 -11.01 -22.94
N TRP A 523 15.50 -11.48 -22.17
CA TRP A 523 15.36 -11.10 -20.77
C TRP A 523 16.43 -11.80 -19.92
N MET A 524 17.09 -11.02 -19.08
CA MET A 524 18.15 -11.47 -18.18
C MET A 524 17.96 -10.84 -16.80
N TYR A 525 18.39 -11.55 -15.76
CA TYR A 525 18.58 -10.96 -14.43
C TYR A 525 19.95 -10.32 -14.32
N ILE A 526 20.00 -9.13 -13.74
CA ILE A 526 21.25 -8.44 -13.43
C ILE A 526 21.29 -7.95 -11.99
N ASN A 527 22.48 -7.87 -11.41
CA ASN A 527 22.70 -7.26 -10.11
C ASN A 527 23.03 -5.76 -10.21
N LYS A 528 23.15 -5.06 -9.07
CA LYS A 528 23.51 -3.63 -9.03
C LYS A 528 24.91 -3.29 -9.60
N LYS A 529 25.75 -4.30 -9.87
CA LYS A 529 27.04 -4.14 -10.59
C LYS A 529 26.90 -4.30 -12.10
N GLY A 530 25.70 -4.60 -12.60
CA GLY A 530 25.44 -4.83 -14.03
C GLY A 530 25.97 -6.18 -14.54
N GLU A 531 26.25 -7.10 -13.63
CA GLU A 531 26.65 -8.48 -13.94
C GLU A 531 25.40 -9.29 -14.28
N ILE A 532 25.45 -9.99 -15.40
CA ILE A 532 24.37 -10.86 -15.87
C ILE A 532 24.44 -12.16 -15.07
N LEU A 533 23.38 -12.45 -14.33
CA LEU A 533 23.18 -13.75 -13.72
C LEU A 533 22.72 -14.71 -14.82
N LYS A 534 23.41 -15.84 -14.95
CA LYS A 534 23.32 -16.75 -16.10
C LYS A 534 21.96 -17.49 -16.11
N ILE A 535 20.91 -16.81 -16.56
CA ILE A 535 19.58 -17.39 -16.84
C ILE A 535 19.11 -16.76 -18.15
N ASP A 536 19.25 -17.51 -19.24
CA ASP A 536 18.70 -17.17 -20.56
C ASP A 536 17.23 -17.60 -20.56
N ILE A 537 16.33 -16.65 -20.33
CA ILE A 537 14.90 -16.92 -20.17
C ILE A 537 14.28 -17.47 -21.48
N ASP A 538 14.88 -17.20 -22.65
CA ASP A 538 14.29 -17.52 -23.95
C ASP A 538 14.39 -19.00 -24.34
N ASN A 539 15.33 -19.76 -23.76
CA ASN A 539 15.45 -21.21 -24.04
C ASN A 539 14.42 -22.07 -23.30
N TYR A 540 13.60 -21.50 -22.41
CA TYR A 540 12.62 -22.23 -21.62
C TYR A 540 11.16 -22.02 -22.03
N VAL A 541 10.88 -21.13 -22.98
CA VAL A 541 9.50 -20.86 -23.47
C VAL A 541 9.10 -21.78 -24.63
N THR A 542 10.00 -22.62 -25.15
CA THR A 542 9.75 -23.47 -26.34
C THR A 542 9.88 -24.98 -26.14
N LYS A 543 9.86 -25.50 -24.90
CA LYS A 543 9.75 -26.95 -24.67
C LYS A 543 8.65 -27.32 -23.70
#